data_AF-A0A820PYX0-F1
#
_entry.id   AF-A0A820PYX0-F1
#
_cell.length_a   1.000
_cell.length_b   1.000
_cell.length_c   1.000
_cell.angle_alpha   90.00
_cell.angle_beta   90.00
_cell.angle_gamma   90.00
#
_symmetry.space_group_name_H-M   'P 1'
#
loop_
_entity.id
_entity.type
_entity.pdbx_description
1 polymer ?
#
loop_
_entity_poly.entity_id
_entity_poly.type
_entity_poly.pdbx_seq_one_letter_code
_entity_poly.pdbx_strand_id
1 'polypeptide(L)'
;MNPERDPEVRNQCLLIIANLLQFIDEADMKTTISPYLVIIINECILPNMQWKAGRTAGAIRATAIATLWSLFQAKSFSFEQVS
;
A
#
# COMPACT_ATOMS: atom_id res chain seq x y z
N MET A 1 -5.35 -8.43 3.74
CA MET A 1 -6.51 -8.00 2.93
C MET A 1 -6.87 -9.12 1.96
N ASN A 2 -8.05 -9.74 2.11
CA ASN A 2 -8.41 -10.92 1.35
C ASN A 2 -8.64 -10.58 -0.16
N PRO A 3 -7.87 -11.17 -1.10
CA PRO A 3 -8.05 -10.94 -2.54
C PRO A 3 -9.36 -11.50 -3.12
N GLU A 4 -10.12 -12.27 -2.34
CA GLU A 4 -11.45 -12.79 -2.67
C GLU A 4 -12.59 -11.85 -2.24
N ARG A 5 -12.28 -10.76 -1.52
CA ARG A 5 -13.26 -9.68 -1.27
C ARG A 5 -13.52 -8.86 -2.53
N ASP A 6 -14.64 -8.15 -2.50
CA ASP A 6 -15.08 -7.22 -3.55
C ASP A 6 -13.92 -6.34 -4.07
N PRO A 7 -13.63 -6.37 -5.38
CA PRO A 7 -12.54 -5.60 -5.99
C PRO A 7 -12.64 -4.08 -5.79
N GLU A 8 -13.86 -3.54 -5.73
CA GLU A 8 -14.11 -2.11 -5.58
C GLU A 8 -13.83 -1.66 -4.15
N VAL A 9 -14.24 -2.45 -3.16
CA VAL A 9 -13.89 -2.23 -1.74
C VAL A 9 -12.36 -2.27 -1.56
N ARG A 10 -11.69 -3.23 -2.22
CA ARG A 10 -10.22 -3.33 -2.18
C ARG A 10 -9.55 -2.09 -2.76
N ASN A 11 -10.04 -1.62 -3.90
CA ASN A 11 -9.53 -0.41 -4.56
C ASN A 11 -9.74 0.84 -3.70
N GLN A 12 -10.92 0.99 -3.08
CA GLN A 12 -11.19 2.11 -2.18
C GLN A 12 -10.26 2.13 -0.96
N CYS A 13 -10.00 0.99 -0.33
CA CYS A 13 -9.05 0.95 0.79
C CYS A 13 -7.62 1.31 0.35
N LEU A 14 -7.16 0.82 -0.81
CA LEU A 14 -5.85 1.18 -1.34
C LEU A 14 -5.75 2.70 -1.58
N LEU A 15 -6.81 3.32 -2.12
CA LEU A 15 -6.86 4.76 -2.32
C LEU A 15 -6.82 5.53 -0.99
N ILE A 16 -7.54 5.06 0.03
CA ILE A 16 -7.50 5.66 1.38
C ILE A 16 -6.09 5.55 1.98
N ILE A 17 -5.44 4.39 1.86
CA ILE A 17 -4.06 4.18 2.34
C ILE A 17 -3.09 5.10 1.59
N ALA A 18 -3.21 5.20 0.26
CA ALA A 18 -2.38 6.08 -0.55
C ALA A 18 -2.53 7.56 -0.14
N ASN A 19 -3.75 8.03 0.06
CA ASN A 19 -4.01 9.38 0.55
C ASN A 19 -3.47 9.60 1.97
N LEU A 20 -3.69 8.65 2.88
CA LEU A 20 -3.16 8.73 4.24
C LEU A 20 -1.63 8.91 4.22
N LEU A 21 -0.94 8.09 3.43
CA LEU A 21 0.52 8.15 3.31
C LEU A 21 1.03 9.42 2.61
N GLN A 22 0.22 10.02 1.74
CA GLN A 22 0.57 11.24 1.03
C GLN A 22 0.46 12.49 1.92
N PHE A 23 -0.51 12.52 2.85
CA PHE A 23 -0.82 13.71 3.64
C PHE A 23 -0.39 13.64 5.10
N ILE A 24 0.03 12.46 5.59
CA ILE A 24 0.56 12.34 6.94
C ILE A 24 1.89 13.08 7.06
N ASP A 25 2.09 13.79 8.18
CA ASP A 25 3.37 14.45 8.45
C ASP A 25 4.47 13.43 8.82
N GLU A 26 5.72 13.89 8.77
CA GLU A 26 6.87 13.01 8.98
C GLU A 26 6.96 12.47 10.43
N ALA A 27 6.48 13.24 11.42
CA ALA A 27 6.52 12.84 12.82
C ALA A 27 5.51 11.71 13.07
N ASP A 28 4.28 11.88 12.60
CA ASP A 28 3.20 10.90 12.67
C ASP A 28 3.49 9.67 11.79
N MET A 29 4.17 9.84 10.66
CA MET A 29 4.64 8.71 9.84
C MET A 29 5.62 7.81 10.62
N LYS A 30 6.50 8.40 11.42
CA LYS A 30 7.49 7.66 12.22
C LYS A 30 6.89 7.02 13.47
N THR A 31 5.97 7.69 14.14
CA THR A 31 5.41 7.22 15.43
C THR A 31 4.16 6.36 15.25
N THR A 32 3.28 6.74 14.32
CA THR A 32 1.95 6.15 14.17
C THR A 32 1.90 5.09 13.09
N ILE A 33 2.57 5.30 11.95
CA ILE A 33 2.50 4.37 10.79
C ILE A 33 3.66 3.38 10.76
N SER A 34 4.86 3.77 11.19
CA SER A 34 6.06 2.92 11.18
C SER A 34 5.87 1.53 11.80
N PRO A 35 5.16 1.36 12.95
CA PRO A 35 4.95 0.04 13.54
C PRO A 35 4.09 -0.90 12.67
N TYR A 36 3.20 -0.34 11.85
CA TYR A 36 2.25 -1.11 11.03
C TYR A 36 2.71 -1.25 9.59
N LEU A 37 3.85 -0.68 9.23
CA LEU A 37 4.26 -0.51 7.85
C LEU A 37 4.51 -1.85 7.14
N VAL A 38 5.12 -2.80 7.86
CA VAL A 38 5.28 -4.19 7.40
C VAL A 38 3.93 -4.86 7.17
N ILE A 39 2.96 -4.64 8.06
CA ILE A 39 1.60 -5.18 7.95
C ILE A 39 0.88 -4.55 6.74
N ILE A 40 0.97 -3.23 6.57
CA ILE A 40 0.37 -2.52 5.43
C ILE A 40 0.94 -3.07 4.11
N ILE A 41 2.25 -3.27 4.02
CA ILE A 41 2.87 -3.84 2.82
C ILE A 41 2.38 -5.28 2.60
N ASN A 42 2.61 -6.18 3.55
CA ASN A 42 2.40 -7.61 3.36
C ASN A 42 0.93 -8.01 3.29
N GLU A 43 0.09 -7.36 4.09
CA GLU A 43 -1.33 -7.71 4.18
C GLU A 43 -2.20 -6.85 3.27
N CYS A 44 -1.87 -5.58 3.02
CA CYS A 44 -2.76 -4.68 2.27
C CYS A 44 -2.29 -4.43 0.85
N ILE A 45 -0.98 -4.32 0.58
CA ILE A 45 -0.47 -3.95 -0.76
C ILE A 45 -0.13 -5.20 -1.58
N LEU A 46 0.73 -6.09 -1.07
CA LEU A 46 1.22 -7.28 -1.79
C LEU A 46 0.08 -8.18 -2.34
N PRO A 47 -1.00 -8.48 -1.60
CA PRO A 47 -2.07 -9.36 -2.10
C PRO A 47 -2.84 -8.76 -3.29
N ASN A 48 -2.79 -7.44 -3.45
CA ASN A 48 -3.39 -6.73 -4.58
C ASN A 48 -2.49 -6.65 -5.82
N MET A 49 -1.21 -7.03 -5.70
CA MET A 49 -0.25 -7.05 -6.82
C MET A 49 -0.20 -8.37 -7.59
N GLN A 50 -0.98 -9.37 -7.18
CA GLN A 50 -1.08 -10.63 -7.91
C GLN A 50 -1.66 -10.40 -9.31
N TRP A 51 -1.05 -11.04 -10.31
CA TRP A 51 -1.52 -10.94 -11.68
C TRP A 51 -2.90 -11.61 -11.81
N LYS A 52 -3.92 -10.81 -12.15
CA LYS A 52 -5.24 -11.28 -12.61
C LYS A 52 -5.55 -10.58 -13.94
N ALA A 53 -6.11 -11.32 -14.90
CA ALA A 53 -6.49 -10.78 -16.20
C ALA A 53 -7.71 -9.84 -16.07
N GLY A 54 -7.79 -8.82 -16.94
CA GLY A 54 -8.91 -7.87 -16.99
C GLY A 54 -8.55 -6.43 -16.64
N ARG A 55 -9.34 -5.47 -17.16
CA ARG A 55 -9.09 -4.02 -17.04
C ARG A 55 -9.10 -3.55 -15.57
N THR A 56 -10.09 -3.98 -14.78
CA THR A 56 -10.20 -3.64 -13.35
C THR A 56 -9.03 -4.20 -12.54
N ALA A 57 -8.64 -5.44 -12.81
CA ALA A 57 -7.47 -6.06 -12.18
C ALA A 57 -6.15 -5.39 -12.58
N GLY A 58 -6.06 -4.82 -13.79
CA GLY A 58 -4.94 -3.98 -14.21
C GLY A 58 -4.85 -2.67 -13.41
N ALA A 59 -5.98 -1.97 -13.27
CA ALA A 59 -6.04 -0.71 -12.52
C ALA A 59 -5.66 -0.89 -11.04
N ILE A 60 -6.17 -1.93 -10.37
CA ILE A 60 -5.84 -2.23 -8.97
C ILE A 60 -4.33 -2.45 -8.78
N ARG A 61 -3.67 -3.15 -9.70
CA ARG A 61 -2.22 -3.37 -9.65
C ARG A 61 -1.42 -2.09 -9.83
N ALA A 62 -1.81 -1.24 -10.79
CA ALA A 62 -1.17 0.04 -11.00
C ALA A 62 -1.28 0.94 -9.75
N THR A 63 -2.46 1.00 -9.13
CA THR A 63 -2.68 1.75 -7.89
C THR A 63 -1.87 1.18 -6.72
N ALA A 64 -1.82 -0.15 -6.56
CA ALA A 64 -1.01 -0.80 -5.53
C ALA A 64 0.50 -0.49 -5.68
N ILE A 65 1.01 -0.52 -6.92
CA ILE A 65 2.42 -0.19 -7.23
C ILE A 65 2.69 1.29 -6.93
N ALA A 66 1.81 2.20 -7.36
CA ALA A 66 1.95 3.63 -7.07
C ALA A 66 1.93 3.91 -5.56
N THR A 67 1.08 3.22 -4.81
CA THR A 67 0.99 3.33 -3.34
C THR A 67 2.28 2.86 -2.67
N LEU A 68 2.84 1.73 -3.11
CA LEU A 68 4.12 1.23 -2.63
C LEU A 68 5.26 2.20 -2.93
N TRP A 69 5.28 2.77 -4.13
CA TRP A 69 6.28 3.74 -4.55
C TRP A 69 6.22 5.04 -3.72
N SER A 70 5.02 5.57 -3.46
CA SER A 70 4.84 6.75 -2.60
C SER A 70 5.30 6.49 -1.18
N LEU A 71 5.02 5.30 -0.64
CA LEU A 71 5.51 4.86 0.67
C LEU A 71 7.05 4.79 0.70
N PHE A 72 7.67 4.32 -0.38
CA PHE A 72 9.12 4.28 -0.53
C PHE A 72 9.77 5.65 -0.69
N GLN A 73 9.04 6.65 -1.19
CA GLN A 73 9.54 8.03 -1.24
C GLN A 73 9.32 8.78 0.09
N ALA A 74 8.23 8.49 0.79
CA ALA A 74 7.92 9.07 2.10
C ALA A 74 8.88 8.61 3.21
N LYS A 75 9.54 7.46 3.02
CA LYS A 75 10.64 7.01 3.86
C LYS A 75 11.90 6.91 3.03
N SER A 76 12.96 7.61 3.39
CA SER A 76 14.32 7.11 3.13
C SER A 76 14.46 5.76 3.87
N PHE A 77 14.01 4.67 3.26
CA PHE A 77 14.15 3.34 3.80
C PHE A 77 15.64 3.06 3.95
N SER A 78 16.15 3.01 5.18
CA SER A 78 17.35 2.24 5.44
C SER A 78 16.98 0.77 5.21
N PHE A 79 17.70 0.14 4.28
CA PHE A 79 17.43 -1.20 3.73
C PHE A 79 17.38 -2.33 4.78
N GLU A 80 17.71 -2.02 6.04
CA GLU A 80 17.80 -2.96 7.17
C GLU A 80 16.44 -3.46 7.66
N GLN A 81 15.32 -2.81 7.34
CA GLN A 81 14.00 -3.19 7.86
C GLN A 81 13.25 -4.24 7.01
N VAL A 82 13.86 -4.74 5.94
CA VAL A 82 13.23 -5.69 4.99
C VAL A 82 14.02 -7.01 4.85
N SER A 83 14.94 -7.32 5.78
CA SER A 83 15.60 -8.64 5.87
C SER A 83 14.99 -9.52 6.94
#